data_AF-A0A7S3V4Z7-F1
#
_entry.id   AF-A0A7S3V4Z7-F1
#
_cell.length_a   1.000
_cell.length_b   1.000
_cell.length_c   1.000
_cell.angle_alpha   90.00
_cell.angle_beta   90.00
_cell.angle_gamma   90.00
#
_symmetry.space_group_name_H-M   'P 1'
#
loop_
_entity.id
_entity.type
_entity.pdbx_description
1 polymer ?
#
loop_
_entity_poly.entity_id
_entity_poly.type
_entity_poly.pdbx_seq_one_letter_code
_entity_poly.pdbx_strand_id
1 'polypeptide(L)'
;MIPPLLLAKIKVKICSCLASEEDIAAMNALQSLNGTLIEYYEISSENESKGGGMGRLVSGLFSTNSTSFGPSKGAELSICDSIGGPILKIDFEESDNDTGSETRKIPLKKIGGISPNDSFMSSASGICIYSKKKNENGESGELCRFNLKTLSGDDRDEVIAFMNTVKRWNEKRSIKANEDETDEDDDVQQKIGLGQTALKMKHFAEREIELSKQKRDRESRKARYLKDSGGLKYTAIAMANRSIS
;
A
#
# COMPACT_ATOMS: atom_id res chain seq x y z
N MET A 1 -5.40 -9.44 9.65
CA MET A 1 -4.21 -9.44 8.76
C MET A 1 -4.72 -9.53 7.34
N ILE A 2 -4.57 -8.46 6.56
CA ILE A 2 -4.91 -8.49 5.14
C ILE A 2 -3.81 -9.33 4.46
N PRO A 3 -4.12 -10.45 3.79
CA PRO A 3 -3.09 -11.23 3.12
C PRO A 3 -2.42 -10.35 2.05
N PRO A 4 -1.11 -10.50 1.81
CA PRO A 4 -0.41 -9.71 0.80
C PRO A 4 -1.08 -9.94 -0.56
N LEU A 5 -1.88 -8.95 -0.96
CA LEU A 5 -2.83 -8.97 -2.09
C LEU A 5 -2.18 -9.13 -3.46
N LEU A 6 -0.86 -9.23 -3.49
CA LEU A 6 -0.08 -9.46 -4.68
C LEU A 6 0.54 -10.87 -4.71
N LEU A 7 0.83 -11.52 -3.57
CA LEU A 7 1.25 -12.94 -3.56
C LEU A 7 0.14 -13.88 -4.06
N ALA A 8 -1.13 -13.52 -3.87
CA ALA A 8 -2.27 -14.26 -4.40
C ALA A 8 -2.73 -13.82 -5.81
N LYS A 9 -2.13 -12.77 -6.42
CA LYS A 9 -2.56 -12.23 -7.73
C LYS A 9 -1.44 -12.07 -8.77
N ILE A 10 -0.17 -12.01 -8.34
CA ILE A 10 1.02 -11.96 -9.21
C ILE A 10 1.64 -13.35 -9.36
N LYS A 11 1.68 -14.19 -8.30
CA LYS A 11 2.09 -15.60 -8.43
C LYS A 11 0.96 -16.52 -8.88
N VAL A 12 -0.28 -16.24 -8.49
CA VAL A 12 -1.46 -16.88 -9.09
C VAL A 12 -1.96 -15.88 -10.11
N LYS A 13 -1.63 -16.11 -11.38
CA LYS A 13 -2.18 -15.37 -12.53
C LYS A 13 -3.65 -15.09 -12.25
N ILE A 14 -4.04 -13.84 -12.03
CA ILE A 14 -5.44 -13.46 -12.27
C ILE A 14 -5.72 -14.00 -13.67
N CYS A 15 -6.75 -14.84 -13.82
CA CYS A 15 -7.14 -15.27 -15.16
C CYS A 15 -7.21 -14.01 -16.02
N SER A 16 -6.57 -13.98 -17.18
CA SER A 16 -6.66 -12.82 -18.09
C SER A 16 -8.12 -12.44 -18.38
N CYS A 17 -9.02 -13.41 -18.27
CA CYS A 17 -10.48 -13.26 -18.36
C CYS A 17 -11.15 -12.47 -17.21
N LEU A 18 -10.48 -12.32 -16.06
CA LEU A 18 -10.98 -11.60 -14.88
C LEU A 18 -10.14 -10.35 -14.55
N ALA A 19 -9.07 -10.11 -15.29
CA ALA A 19 -8.25 -8.91 -15.12
C ALA A 19 -8.99 -7.72 -15.71
N SER A 20 -9.13 -6.64 -14.92
CA SER A 20 -9.60 -5.37 -15.48
C SER A 20 -8.54 -4.80 -16.44
N GLU A 21 -8.94 -3.91 -17.33
CA GLU A 21 -8.01 -3.21 -18.22
C GLU A 21 -6.89 -2.51 -17.44
N GLU A 22 -7.22 -1.97 -16.25
CA GLU A 22 -6.26 -1.34 -15.35
C GLU A 22 -5.27 -2.35 -14.74
N ASP A 23 -5.71 -3.57 -14.42
CA ASP A 23 -4.81 -4.62 -13.95
C ASP A 23 -3.83 -5.02 -15.07
N ILE A 24 -4.31 -5.13 -16.31
CA ILE A 24 -3.47 -5.46 -17.47
C ILE A 24 -2.42 -4.37 -17.71
N ALA A 25 -2.84 -3.10 -17.70
CA ALA A 25 -1.93 -1.96 -17.84
C ALA A 25 -0.87 -1.92 -16.73
N ALA A 26 -1.27 -2.18 -15.48
CA ALA A 26 -0.33 -2.24 -14.36
C ALA A 26 0.65 -3.41 -14.47
N MET A 27 0.20 -4.59 -14.92
CA MET A 27 1.08 -5.75 -15.13
C MET A 27 2.10 -5.49 -16.23
N ASN A 28 1.70 -4.88 -17.34
CA ASN A 28 2.62 -4.50 -18.42
C ASN A 28 3.65 -3.47 -17.92
N ALA A 29 3.21 -2.45 -17.18
CA ALA A 29 4.09 -1.46 -16.58
C ALA A 29 5.09 -2.09 -15.58
N LEU A 30 4.66 -3.06 -14.76
CA LEU A 30 5.54 -3.80 -13.85
C LEU A 30 6.60 -4.60 -14.61
N GLN A 31 6.21 -5.24 -15.72
CA GLN A 31 7.13 -6.00 -16.55
C GLN A 31 8.20 -5.10 -17.17
N SER A 32 7.82 -3.90 -17.62
CA SER A 32 8.77 -2.92 -18.17
C SER A 32 9.70 -2.32 -17.10
N LEU A 33 9.21 -2.11 -15.87
CA LEU A 33 10.01 -1.52 -14.79
C LEU A 33 11.01 -2.50 -14.16
N ASN A 34 10.67 -3.79 -14.09
CA ASN A 34 11.54 -4.79 -13.46
C ASN A 34 12.78 -5.06 -14.32
N GLY A 35 13.95 -4.79 -13.76
CA GLY A 35 15.21 -4.91 -14.50
C GLY A 35 15.69 -3.60 -15.11
N THR A 36 15.02 -2.48 -14.84
CA THR A 36 15.48 -1.17 -15.34
C THR A 36 16.78 -0.80 -14.64
N LEU A 37 17.86 -0.68 -15.41
CA LEU A 37 19.16 -0.28 -14.91
C LEU A 37 19.21 1.23 -14.70
N ILE A 38 19.63 1.63 -13.50
CA ILE A 38 19.66 3.01 -13.05
C ILE A 38 21.01 3.38 -12.46
N GLU A 39 21.28 4.68 -12.45
CA GLU A 39 22.36 5.29 -11.70
C GLU A 39 21.73 6.05 -10.53
N TYR A 40 21.87 5.50 -9.33
CA TYR A 40 21.26 5.97 -8.11
C TYR A 40 22.10 7.05 -7.43
N TYR A 41 21.45 8.10 -6.93
CA TYR A 41 22.10 9.17 -6.17
C TYR A 41 21.61 9.18 -4.73
N GLU A 42 22.56 9.12 -3.79
CA GLU A 42 22.25 9.20 -2.38
C GLU A 42 21.76 10.60 -2.01
N ILE A 43 20.60 10.66 -1.37
CA ILE A 43 20.06 11.89 -0.82
C ILE A 43 20.82 12.15 0.48
N SER A 44 21.68 13.17 0.48
CA SER A 44 22.36 13.64 1.68
C SER A 44 21.32 14.01 2.75
N SER A 45 21.19 13.16 3.77
CA SER A 45 20.17 13.29 4.82
C SER A 45 20.48 14.40 5.84
N GLU A 46 21.21 15.44 5.45
CA GLU A 46 21.72 16.49 6.36
C GLU A 46 20.61 17.27 7.09
N ASN A 47 19.34 17.08 6.71
CA ASN A 47 18.19 17.71 7.35
C ASN A 47 17.24 16.75 8.10
N GLU A 48 17.61 15.48 8.34
CA GLU A 48 16.93 14.72 9.41
C GLU A 48 17.41 15.25 10.77
N SER A 49 16.96 16.46 11.11
CA SER A 49 17.06 17.03 12.44
C SER A 49 16.22 16.16 13.38
N LYS A 50 16.85 15.12 13.94
CA LYS A 50 16.39 14.51 15.18
C LYS A 50 16.36 15.63 16.21
N GLY A 51 15.15 16.11 16.49
CA GLY A 51 14.91 17.11 17.53
C GLY A 51 15.62 16.71 18.81
N GLY A 52 16.53 17.56 19.27
CA GLY A 52 17.29 17.34 20.50
C GLY A 52 18.64 18.06 20.50
N GLY A 53 18.66 19.39 20.43
CA GLY A 53 19.89 20.14 20.65
C GLY A 53 19.75 21.62 20.33
N MET A 54 19.45 22.43 21.36
CA MET A 54 19.63 23.88 21.29
C MET A 54 21.07 24.20 20.93
N GLY A 55 21.28 24.90 19.81
CA GLY A 55 22.51 25.65 19.57
C GLY A 55 23.27 25.26 18.32
N ARG A 56 22.84 25.77 17.16
CA ARG A 56 23.75 26.15 16.07
C ARG A 56 23.23 27.40 15.35
N LEU A 57 23.80 28.54 15.74
CA LEU A 57 23.82 29.77 14.95
C LEU A 57 25.11 29.74 14.10
N VAL A 58 25.03 29.54 12.79
CA VAL A 58 26.09 29.96 11.84
C VAL A 58 25.47 30.37 10.51
N SER A 59 25.50 31.68 10.29
CA SER A 59 25.80 32.47 9.08
C SER A 59 25.83 31.82 7.69
N GLY A 60 25.17 32.50 6.73
CA GLY A 60 25.55 32.39 5.31
C GLY A 60 24.42 32.70 4.31
N LEU A 61 24.01 33.97 4.19
CA LEU A 61 23.31 34.45 3.01
C LEU A 61 24.22 34.29 1.78
N PHE A 62 23.64 33.89 0.64
CA PHE A 62 24.29 33.51 -0.62
C PHE A 62 24.75 32.04 -0.73
N SER A 63 23.89 31.09 -0.37
CA SER A 63 24.01 29.72 -0.84
C SER A 63 23.39 29.62 -2.23
N THR A 64 24.22 29.72 -3.27
CA THR A 64 23.90 28.99 -4.51
C THR A 64 23.88 27.54 -4.10
N ASN A 65 22.68 26.95 -3.98
CA ASN A 65 22.48 25.56 -3.62
C ASN A 65 23.04 24.65 -4.72
N SER A 66 24.37 24.61 -4.86
CA SER A 66 25.06 23.47 -5.44
C SER A 66 24.84 22.34 -4.44
N THR A 67 23.78 21.58 -4.68
CA THR A 67 23.54 20.33 -3.98
C THR A 67 24.72 19.45 -4.37
N SER A 68 25.72 19.34 -3.50
CA SER A 68 26.86 18.47 -3.72
C SER A 68 26.33 17.04 -3.76
N PHE A 69 26.31 16.46 -4.94
CA PHE A 69 25.80 15.11 -5.13
C PHE A 69 26.79 14.12 -4.53
N GLY A 70 26.28 13.17 -3.75
CA GLY A 70 27.06 11.99 -3.36
C GLY A 70 27.49 11.19 -4.59
N PRO A 71 28.47 10.28 -4.43
CA PRO A 71 28.86 9.37 -5.50
C PRO A 71 27.63 8.59 -5.99
N SER A 72 27.53 8.43 -7.30
CA SER A 72 26.50 7.59 -7.87
C SER A 72 26.82 6.11 -7.70
N LYS A 73 25.76 5.29 -7.58
CA LYS A 73 25.86 3.83 -7.53
C LYS A 73 25.04 3.23 -8.67
N GLY A 74 25.60 2.27 -9.41
CA GLY A 74 24.82 1.45 -10.32
C GLY A 74 23.80 0.62 -9.54
N ALA A 75 22.57 0.55 -10.02
CA ALA A 75 21.53 -0.25 -9.40
C ALA A 75 20.50 -0.75 -10.40
N GLU A 76 19.75 -1.77 -10.00
CA GLU A 76 18.59 -2.29 -10.70
C GLU A 76 17.31 -1.88 -9.95
N LEU A 77 16.37 -1.31 -10.71
CA LEU A 77 15.04 -0.97 -10.22
C LEU A 77 14.09 -2.16 -10.43
N SER A 78 13.32 -2.49 -9.39
CA SER A 78 12.21 -3.43 -9.50
C SER A 78 11.06 -3.03 -8.58
N ILE A 79 9.85 -3.49 -8.91
CA ILE A 79 8.69 -3.40 -8.02
C ILE A 79 8.32 -4.82 -7.64
N CYS A 80 8.32 -5.09 -6.34
CA CYS A 80 7.98 -6.39 -5.80
C CYS A 80 7.04 -6.28 -4.60
N ASP A 81 6.51 -7.42 -4.19
CA ASP A 81 5.51 -7.47 -3.13
C ASP A 81 6.15 -7.77 -1.79
N SER A 82 5.62 -7.11 -0.76
CA SER A 82 5.95 -7.42 0.62
C SER A 82 4.67 -7.62 1.44
N ILE A 83 4.85 -8.14 2.66
CA ILE A 83 3.76 -8.25 3.66
C ILE A 83 3.10 -6.87 3.89
N GLY A 84 3.85 -5.77 3.76
CA GLY A 84 3.38 -4.40 3.95
C GLY A 84 2.76 -3.74 2.72
N GLY A 85 2.59 -4.47 1.62
CA GLY A 85 2.17 -3.97 0.31
C GLY A 85 3.31 -3.96 -0.71
N PRO A 86 3.06 -3.44 -1.92
CA PRO A 86 4.08 -3.38 -2.96
C PRO A 86 5.15 -2.35 -2.60
N ILE A 87 6.40 -2.68 -2.91
CA ILE A 87 7.59 -1.88 -2.63
C ILE A 87 8.36 -1.64 -3.93
N LEU A 88 8.85 -0.42 -4.09
CA LEU A 88 9.92 -0.12 -5.02
C LEU A 88 11.23 -0.59 -4.40
N LYS A 89 11.90 -1.53 -5.04
CA LYS A 89 13.16 -2.13 -4.63
C LYS A 89 14.25 -1.61 -5.56
N ILE A 90 15.35 -1.17 -4.96
CA ILE A 90 16.56 -0.73 -5.66
C ILE A 90 17.68 -1.64 -5.16
N ASP A 91 18.15 -2.52 -6.03
CA ASP A 91 19.24 -3.45 -5.76
C ASP A 91 20.53 -2.89 -6.32
N PHE A 92 21.50 -2.61 -5.45
CA PHE A 92 22.77 -2.03 -5.88
C PHE A 92 23.66 -3.11 -6.51
N GLU A 93 24.39 -2.73 -7.57
CA GLU A 93 25.41 -3.60 -8.18
C GLU A 93 26.49 -3.91 -7.12
N GLU A 94 26.89 -5.18 -7.01
CA GLU A 94 27.91 -5.60 -6.05
C GLU A 94 29.23 -4.87 -6.35
N SER A 95 29.76 -4.14 -5.37
CA SER A 95 31.11 -3.60 -5.46
C SER A 95 32.11 -4.69 -5.05
N ASP A 96 33.21 -4.85 -5.79
CA ASP A 96 34.24 -5.88 -5.58
C ASP A 96 34.81 -5.95 -4.14
N ASN A 97 34.55 -4.95 -3.31
CA ASN A 97 35.09 -4.82 -1.95
C ASN A 97 34.08 -5.02 -0.81
N ASP A 98 32.79 -5.23 -1.09
CA ASP A 98 31.76 -5.29 -0.03
C ASP A 98 30.91 -6.57 -0.12
N THR A 99 30.94 -7.38 0.94
CA THR A 99 30.33 -8.72 1.00
C THR A 99 28.80 -8.71 1.21
N GLY A 100 28.13 -7.58 1.00
CA GLY A 100 26.70 -7.45 1.21
C GLY A 100 26.00 -6.78 0.04
N SER A 101 25.00 -7.47 -0.54
CA SER A 101 24.07 -6.84 -1.47
C SER A 101 23.27 -5.77 -0.73
N GLU A 102 23.58 -4.50 -0.94
CA GLU A 102 22.79 -3.40 -0.42
C GLU A 102 21.45 -3.35 -1.19
N THR A 103 20.32 -3.21 -0.47
CA THR A 103 19.00 -3.06 -1.09
C THR A 103 18.24 -1.93 -0.40
N ARG A 104 17.77 -0.95 -1.18
CA ARG A 104 16.83 0.08 -0.70
C ARG A 104 15.39 -0.32 -1.03
N LYS A 105 14.49 -0.17 -0.05
CA LYS A 105 13.06 -0.54 -0.18
C LYS A 105 12.16 0.65 0.16
N ILE A 106 11.36 1.09 -0.79
CA ILE A 106 10.44 2.23 -0.65
C ILE A 106 9.00 1.73 -0.85
N PRO A 107 8.16 1.68 0.20
CA PRO A 107 6.76 1.31 0.04
C PRO A 107 6.02 2.25 -0.91
N LEU A 108 5.30 1.70 -1.90
CA LEU A 108 4.56 2.51 -2.88
C LEU A 108 3.54 3.44 -2.24
N LYS A 109 2.94 3.05 -1.10
CA LYS A 109 2.03 3.90 -0.31
C LYS A 109 2.69 5.18 0.25
N LYS A 110 4.02 5.22 0.34
CA LYS A 110 4.78 6.42 0.76
C LYS A 110 5.07 7.35 -0.41
N ILE A 111 4.92 6.93 -1.66
CA ILE A 111 5.22 7.74 -2.84
C ILE A 111 4.05 8.70 -3.10
N GLY A 112 4.34 10.00 -3.09
CA GLY A 112 3.40 11.08 -3.33
C GLY A 112 3.41 11.57 -4.76
N GLY A 113 4.59 11.65 -5.38
CA GLY A 113 4.77 12.16 -6.74
C GLY A 113 6.04 11.62 -7.38
N ILE A 114 6.04 11.59 -8.70
CA ILE A 114 7.17 11.16 -9.54
C ILE A 114 7.30 12.23 -10.61
N SER A 115 8.48 12.83 -10.73
CA SER A 115 8.70 13.97 -11.63
C SER A 115 9.99 13.76 -12.42
N PRO A 116 10.06 14.25 -13.67
CA PRO A 116 11.35 14.47 -14.29
C PRO A 116 12.15 15.48 -13.45
N ASN A 117 13.46 15.32 -13.46
CA ASN A 117 14.39 16.25 -12.83
C ASN A 117 15.31 16.86 -13.88
N ASP A 118 14.83 17.91 -14.53
CA ASP A 118 15.56 18.62 -15.60
C ASP A 118 16.75 19.45 -15.05
N SER A 119 16.74 19.73 -13.75
CA SER A 119 17.81 20.47 -13.06
C SER A 119 19.07 19.61 -12.82
N PHE A 120 19.04 18.33 -13.19
CA PHE A 120 20.06 17.35 -12.83
C PHE A 120 21.08 17.11 -13.96
N MET A 121 22.34 17.49 -13.70
CA MET A 121 23.56 17.10 -14.46
C MET A 121 23.49 17.15 -16.00
N SER A 122 22.64 18.01 -16.60
CA SER A 122 22.42 18.08 -18.05
C SER A 122 21.96 16.78 -18.71
N SER A 123 21.63 15.75 -17.94
CA SER A 123 21.16 14.46 -18.42
C SER A 123 19.64 14.49 -18.54
N ALA A 124 19.12 14.31 -19.77
CA ALA A 124 17.68 14.27 -20.04
C ALA A 124 16.94 13.07 -19.41
N SER A 125 17.61 12.25 -18.58
CA SER A 125 17.10 10.99 -18.01
C SER A 125 16.87 11.02 -16.49
N GLY A 126 16.98 12.18 -15.84
CA GLY A 126 16.83 12.28 -14.39
C GLY A 126 15.39 12.15 -13.89
N ILE A 127 15.19 11.31 -12.86
CA ILE A 127 13.88 11.05 -12.23
C ILE A 127 14.00 11.26 -10.72
N CYS A 128 13.03 11.99 -10.14
CA CYS A 128 12.86 12.17 -8.70
C CYS A 128 11.54 11.57 -8.21
N ILE A 129 11.61 10.86 -7.08
CA ILE A 129 10.45 10.32 -6.38
C ILE A 129 10.28 11.06 -5.06
N TYR A 130 9.08 11.58 -4.82
CA TYR A 130 8.74 12.37 -3.63
C TYR A 130 7.81 11.61 -2.69
N SER A 131 7.90 11.95 -1.40
CA SER A 131 7.08 11.44 -0.32
C SER A 131 5.66 11.98 -0.41
N LYS A 132 4.69 11.15 -0.05
CA LYS A 132 3.29 11.54 0.16
C LYS A 132 3.13 12.40 1.41
N LYS A 133 3.98 12.19 2.41
CA LYS A 133 4.00 13.02 3.63
C LYS A 133 4.73 14.32 3.34
N LYS A 134 4.03 15.43 3.56
CA LYS A 134 4.58 16.78 3.51
C LYS A 134 5.31 17.11 4.81
N ASN A 135 6.37 17.90 4.73
CA ASN A 135 7.07 18.49 5.87
C ASN A 135 6.24 19.64 6.49
N GLU A 136 6.76 20.26 7.55
CA GLU A 136 6.12 21.41 8.23
C GLU A 136 5.90 22.60 7.29
N ASN A 137 6.72 22.71 6.23
CA ASN A 137 6.62 23.74 5.21
C ASN A 137 5.60 23.39 4.11
N GLY A 138 4.94 22.23 4.17
CA GLY A 138 4.00 21.78 3.15
C GLY A 138 4.66 21.19 1.89
N GLU A 139 5.98 21.02 1.89
CA GLU A 139 6.76 20.45 0.79
C GLU A 139 6.89 18.94 0.93
N SER A 140 6.86 18.23 -0.19
CA SER A 140 7.06 16.78 -0.21
C SER A 140 8.56 16.46 -0.15
N GLY A 141 8.99 15.71 0.87
CA GLY A 141 10.39 15.27 0.99
C GLY A 141 10.79 14.29 -0.13
N GLU A 142 12.00 14.40 -0.66
CA GLU A 142 12.52 13.49 -1.68
C GLU A 142 12.81 12.10 -1.08
N LEU A 143 12.36 11.03 -1.74
CA LEU A 143 12.55 9.64 -1.30
C LEU A 143 13.71 8.96 -2.03
N CYS A 144 13.86 9.22 -3.33
CA CYS A 144 15.00 8.78 -4.11
C CYS A 144 15.11 9.58 -5.40
N ARG A 145 16.32 9.57 -5.94
CA ARG A 145 16.68 10.15 -7.24
C ARG A 145 17.60 9.22 -7.97
N PHE A 146 17.40 9.10 -9.27
CA PHE A 146 18.23 8.29 -10.14
C PHE A 146 18.15 8.77 -11.58
N ASN A 147 19.17 8.42 -12.37
CA ASN A 147 19.16 8.52 -13.82
C ASN A 147 18.90 7.16 -14.44
N LEU A 148 18.24 7.11 -15.59
CA LEU A 148 18.22 5.90 -16.40
C LEU A 148 19.59 5.70 -17.07
N LYS A 149 20.13 4.48 -17.03
CA LYS A 149 21.36 4.16 -17.78
C LYS A 149 21.11 4.08 -19.30
N THR A 150 19.85 3.92 -19.74
CA THR A 150 19.50 3.98 -21.16
C THR A 150 19.46 5.43 -21.65
N LEU A 151 20.06 5.66 -22.82
CA LEU A 151 20.46 6.99 -23.33
C LEU A 151 19.32 7.79 -23.98
N SER A 152 18.12 7.23 -24.08
CA SER A 152 16.98 7.84 -24.77
C SER A 152 16.14 8.68 -23.80
N GLY A 153 15.91 9.95 -24.14
CA GLY A 153 15.06 10.84 -23.34
C GLY A 153 13.59 10.37 -23.32
N ASP A 154 13.15 9.69 -24.38
CA ASP A 154 11.80 9.13 -24.48
C ASP A 154 11.56 8.02 -23.43
N ASP A 155 12.62 7.27 -23.08
CA ASP A 155 12.57 6.23 -22.05
C ASP A 155 12.21 6.81 -20.67
N ARG A 156 12.63 8.05 -20.39
CA ARG A 156 12.37 8.70 -19.09
C ARG A 156 10.89 8.89 -18.86
N ASP A 157 10.21 9.51 -19.82
CA ASP A 157 8.80 9.85 -19.69
C ASP A 157 7.94 8.58 -19.71
N GLU A 158 8.36 7.56 -20.45
CA GLU A 158 7.73 6.24 -20.43
C GLU A 158 7.88 5.54 -19.07
N VAL A 159 9.07 5.53 -18.47
CA VAL A 159 9.30 4.99 -17.12
C VAL A 159 8.47 5.75 -16.08
N ILE A 160 8.39 7.08 -16.17
CA ILE A 160 7.54 7.89 -15.28
C ILE A 160 6.06 7.49 -15.46
N ALA A 161 5.60 7.29 -16.69
CA ALA A 161 4.24 6.86 -16.98
C ALA A 161 3.94 5.45 -16.42
N PHE A 162 4.87 4.51 -16.55
CA PHE A 162 4.77 3.18 -15.94
C PHE A 162 4.68 3.26 -14.42
N MET A 163 5.56 4.01 -13.78
CA MET A 163 5.53 4.17 -12.32
C MET A 163 4.22 4.81 -11.84
N ASN A 164 3.72 5.83 -12.54
CA ASN A 164 2.44 6.46 -12.23
C ASN A 164 1.25 5.51 -12.41
N THR A 165 1.29 4.65 -13.43
CA THR A 165 0.29 3.60 -13.67
C THR A 165 0.24 2.63 -12.50
N VAL A 166 1.40 2.10 -12.08
CA VAL A 166 1.51 1.17 -10.95
C VAL A 166 1.08 1.84 -9.64
N LYS A 167 1.46 3.09 -9.40
CA LYS A 167 1.06 3.86 -8.23
C LYS A 167 -0.47 4.03 -8.17
N ARG A 168 -1.10 4.49 -9.25
CA ARG A 168 -2.56 4.71 -9.33
C ARG A 168 -3.32 3.41 -9.11
N TRP A 169 -2.85 2.33 -9.73
CA TRP A 169 -3.41 1.00 -9.53
C TRP A 169 -3.37 0.56 -8.06
N ASN A 170 -2.23 0.76 -7.38
CA ASN A 170 -2.11 0.47 -5.95
C ASN A 170 -3.04 1.35 -5.08
N GLU A 171 -3.19 2.64 -5.40
CA GLU A 171 -4.08 3.54 -4.67
C GLU A 171 -5.55 3.10 -4.78
N LYS A 172 -6.03 2.78 -5.98
CA LYS A 172 -7.41 2.28 -6.18
C LYS A 172 -7.69 1.00 -5.40
N ARG A 173 -6.74 0.07 -5.40
CA ARG A 173 -6.87 -1.18 -4.63
C ARG A 173 -6.90 -0.93 -3.13
N SER A 174 -6.15 0.06 -2.65
CA SER A 174 -6.19 0.45 -1.23
C SER A 174 -7.51 1.09 -0.83
N ILE A 175 -8.13 1.88 -1.73
CA ILE A 175 -9.43 2.51 -1.49
C ILE A 175 -10.53 1.44 -1.44
N LYS A 176 -10.62 0.57 -2.45
CA LYS A 176 -11.63 -0.50 -2.49
C LYS A 176 -11.56 -1.43 -1.28
N ALA A 177 -10.35 -1.76 -0.82
CA ALA A 177 -10.17 -2.57 0.38
C ALA A 177 -10.68 -1.90 1.66
N ASN A 178 -10.73 -0.55 1.70
CA ASN A 178 -11.29 0.19 2.82
C ASN A 178 -12.79 0.44 2.64
N GLU A 179 -13.28 0.64 1.41
CA GLU A 179 -14.70 0.82 1.10
C GLU A 179 -15.52 -0.45 1.43
N ASP A 180 -14.99 -1.63 1.13
CA ASP A 180 -15.60 -2.92 1.53
C ASP A 180 -15.59 -3.14 3.07
N GLU A 181 -14.95 -2.26 3.86
CA GLU A 181 -15.01 -2.24 5.34
C GLU A 181 -15.92 -1.12 5.91
N THR A 182 -16.52 -0.28 5.07
CA THR A 182 -17.37 0.85 5.48
C THR A 182 -18.68 0.88 4.70
N ASP A 183 -19.56 -0.06 5.01
CA ASP A 183 -21.00 0.06 4.72
C ASP A 183 -21.74 -0.26 6.03
N GLU A 184 -21.65 0.67 6.98
CA GLU A 184 -22.60 0.91 8.07
C GLU A 184 -22.15 2.21 8.79
N ASP A 185 -22.78 3.31 8.39
CA ASP A 185 -22.99 4.58 9.09
C ASP A 185 -22.02 4.94 10.24
N ASP A 186 -21.14 5.92 10.02
CA ASP A 186 -21.25 7.19 10.74
C ASP A 186 -20.08 8.15 10.48
N ASP A 187 -20.49 9.38 10.32
CA ASP A 187 -19.74 10.59 10.03
C ASP A 187 -18.89 11.02 11.24
N VAL A 188 -17.76 10.34 11.53
CA VAL A 188 -16.80 10.82 12.56
C VAL A 188 -15.35 10.64 12.11
N GLN A 189 -14.77 11.77 11.72
CA GLN A 189 -13.35 11.96 11.42
C GLN A 189 -12.42 11.58 12.59
N GLN A 190 -11.31 10.94 12.20
CA GLN A 190 -9.97 11.11 12.79
C GLN A 190 -9.80 10.78 14.29
N LYS A 191 -9.43 9.52 14.54
CA LYS A 191 -8.33 9.12 15.45
C LYS A 191 -8.03 7.63 15.27
N ILE A 192 -7.01 7.34 14.46
CA ILE A 192 -6.44 6.00 14.30
C ILE A 192 -5.69 5.68 15.60
N GLY A 193 -6.39 5.08 16.55
CA GLY A 193 -5.85 4.70 17.86
C GLY A 193 -6.64 3.52 18.42
N LEU A 194 -6.00 2.75 19.31
CA LEU A 194 -6.44 1.51 19.99
C LEU A 194 -7.94 1.36 20.37
N GLY A 195 -8.73 2.43 20.36
CA GLY A 195 -10.18 2.39 20.50
C GLY A 195 -10.91 1.59 19.42
N GLN A 196 -10.43 1.57 18.17
CA GLN A 196 -11.09 0.81 17.10
C GLN A 196 -11.07 -0.71 17.34
N THR A 197 -9.99 -1.26 17.92
CA THR A 197 -9.93 -2.69 18.26
C THR A 197 -10.85 -3.04 19.43
N ALA A 198 -10.97 -2.14 20.42
CA ALA A 198 -11.88 -2.33 21.55
C ALA A 198 -13.35 -2.27 21.12
N LEU A 199 -13.71 -1.33 20.23
CA LEU A 199 -15.05 -1.25 19.66
C LEU A 199 -15.39 -2.50 18.83
N LYS A 200 -14.45 -3.00 18.01
CA LYS A 200 -14.62 -4.27 17.29
C LYS A 200 -14.88 -5.44 18.25
N MET A 201 -14.08 -5.58 19.31
CA MET A 201 -14.26 -6.66 20.30
C MET A 201 -15.61 -6.56 21.02
N LYS A 202 -16.04 -5.35 21.38
CA LYS A 202 -17.35 -5.11 22.01
C LYS A 202 -18.49 -5.54 21.09
N HIS A 203 -18.43 -5.17 19.81
CA HIS A 203 -19.45 -5.54 18.83
C HIS A 203 -19.55 -7.05 18.62
N PHE A 204 -18.43 -7.76 18.53
CA PHE A 204 -18.44 -9.23 18.43
C PHE A 204 -19.04 -9.88 19.68
N ALA A 205 -18.70 -9.39 20.87
CA ALA A 205 -19.28 -9.88 22.11
C ALA A 205 -20.81 -9.65 22.17
N GLU A 206 -21.29 -8.48 21.74
CA GLU A 206 -22.72 -8.18 21.67
C GLU A 206 -23.45 -9.09 20.69
N ARG A 207 -22.89 -9.31 19.50
CA ARG A 207 -23.47 -10.20 18.49
C ARG A 207 -23.51 -11.66 18.94
N GLU A 208 -22.48 -12.13 19.63
CA GLU A 208 -22.43 -13.48 20.18
C GLU A 208 -23.49 -13.70 21.26
N ILE A 209 -23.71 -12.69 22.13
CA ILE A 209 -24.77 -12.70 23.13
C ILE A 209 -26.15 -12.72 22.46
N GLU A 210 -26.35 -11.93 21.40
CA GLU A 210 -27.62 -11.89 20.69
C GLU A 210 -27.94 -13.24 20.01
N LEU A 211 -26.98 -13.83 19.30
CA LEU A 211 -27.14 -15.14 18.68
C LEU A 211 -27.43 -16.23 19.72
N SER A 212 -26.75 -16.18 20.86
CA SER A 212 -26.99 -17.09 21.99
C SER A 212 -28.41 -16.94 22.55
N LYS A 213 -28.90 -15.71 22.73
CA LYS A 213 -30.29 -15.44 23.16
C LYS A 213 -31.30 -15.95 22.14
N GLN A 214 -31.11 -15.65 20.85
CA GLN A 214 -32.02 -16.13 19.80
C GLN A 214 -32.05 -17.66 19.73
N LYS A 215 -30.91 -18.33 19.92
CA LYS A 215 -30.85 -19.80 19.97
C LYS A 215 -31.62 -20.35 21.16
N ARG A 216 -31.40 -19.80 22.36
CA ARG A 216 -32.13 -20.18 23.58
C ARG A 216 -33.64 -19.94 23.43
N ASP A 217 -34.06 -18.86 22.80
CA ASP A 217 -35.48 -18.57 22.53
C ASP A 217 -36.11 -19.53 21.51
N ARG A 218 -35.35 -19.90 20.46
CA ARG A 218 -35.82 -20.93 19.50
C ARG A 218 -35.98 -22.29 20.19
N GLU A 219 -35.04 -22.65 21.05
CA GLU A 219 -35.09 -23.90 21.82
C GLU A 219 -36.22 -23.89 22.86
N SER A 220 -36.41 -22.78 23.59
CA SER A 220 -37.48 -22.65 24.58
C SER A 220 -38.87 -22.71 23.94
N ARG A 221 -39.07 -22.06 22.79
CA ARG A 221 -40.30 -22.18 22.00
C ARG A 221 -40.52 -23.63 21.58
N LYS A 222 -39.53 -24.27 20.93
CA LYS A 222 -39.62 -25.69 20.53
C LYS A 222 -40.01 -26.59 21.71
N ALA A 223 -39.36 -26.42 22.87
CA ALA A 223 -39.64 -27.20 24.07
C ALA A 223 -41.07 -26.98 24.60
N ARG A 224 -41.55 -25.73 24.63
CA ARG A 224 -42.92 -25.40 25.05
C ARG A 224 -43.95 -26.13 24.19
N TYR A 225 -43.78 -26.05 22.87
CA TYR A 225 -44.71 -26.73 21.98
C TYR A 225 -44.60 -28.26 22.02
N LEU A 226 -43.41 -28.82 22.23
CA LEU A 226 -43.24 -30.26 22.45
C LEU A 226 -44.01 -30.74 23.68
N LYS A 227 -43.96 -29.98 24.78
CA LYS A 227 -44.67 -30.27 26.03
C LYS A 227 -46.19 -30.17 25.88
N ASP A 228 -46.68 -29.13 25.21
CA ASP A 228 -48.13 -28.86 25.11
C ASP A 228 -48.83 -29.69 24.00
N SER A 229 -48.11 -30.10 22.95
CA SER A 229 -48.73 -30.72 21.76
C SER A 229 -48.34 -32.18 21.52
N GLY A 230 -47.53 -32.78 22.40
CA GLY A 230 -47.17 -34.19 22.35
C GLY A 230 -46.45 -34.59 21.06
N GLY A 231 -45.39 -33.88 20.66
CA GLY A 231 -44.42 -34.24 19.60
C GLY A 231 -44.93 -34.34 18.14
N LEU A 232 -46.11 -34.91 17.90
CA LEU A 232 -46.64 -35.20 16.56
C LEU A 232 -47.08 -33.93 15.82
N LYS A 233 -47.75 -32.99 16.51
CA LYS A 233 -48.24 -31.74 15.90
C LYS A 233 -47.12 -30.83 15.43
N TYR A 234 -45.99 -30.81 16.14
CA TYR A 234 -44.86 -29.96 15.78
C TYR A 234 -44.19 -30.41 14.48
N THR A 235 -44.14 -31.73 14.26
CA THR A 235 -43.61 -32.34 13.04
C THR A 235 -44.54 -32.07 11.85
N ALA A 236 -45.86 -32.15 12.06
CA ALA A 236 -46.85 -31.86 11.02
C ALA A 236 -46.82 -30.38 10.55
N ILE A 237 -46.71 -29.42 11.48
CA ILE A 237 -46.61 -27.99 11.15
C ILE A 237 -45.29 -27.69 10.42
N ALA A 238 -44.18 -28.30 10.84
CA ALA A 238 -42.88 -28.14 10.17
C ALA A 238 -42.87 -28.72 8.74
N MET A 239 -43.62 -29.79 8.50
CA MET A 239 -43.79 -30.37 7.16
C MET A 239 -44.69 -29.51 6.26
N ALA A 240 -45.77 -28.93 6.80
CA ALA A 240 -46.69 -28.07 6.04
C ALA A 240 -46.04 -26.75 5.56
N ASN A 241 -45.13 -26.17 6.34
CA ASN A 241 -44.44 -24.94 5.94
C ASN A 241 -43.34 -25.17 4.89
N ARG A 242 -42.87 -26.41 4.69
CA ARG A 242 -41.92 -26.76 3.62
C ARG A 242 -42.58 -26.97 2.26
N SER A 243 -43.87 -27.30 2.23
CA SER A 243 -44.61 -27.51 0.98
C SER A 243 -45.14 -26.22 0.34
N ILE A 244 -44.93 -25.06 0.97
CA ILE A 244 -45.44 -23.75 0.52
C ILE A 244 -44.30 -22.84 -0.04
N SER A 245 -43.04 -23.29 -0.01
CA SER A 245 -41.91 -22.65 -0.73
C SER A 245 -41.58 -23.41 -2.00
#